data_AF-X8DLF7-F1
#
_entry.id   AF-X8DLF7-F1
#
_cell.length_a   1.000
_cell.length_b   1.000
_cell.length_c   1.000
_cell.angle_alpha   90.00
_cell.angle_beta   90.00
_cell.angle_gamma   90.00
#
_symmetry.space_group_name_H-M   'P 1'
#
loop_
_entity.id
_entity.type
_entity.pdbx_description
1 polymer ?
#
loop_
_entity_poly.entity_id
_entity_poly.type
_entity_poly.pdbx_seq_one_letter_code
_entity_poly.pdbx_strand_id
1 'polypeptide(L)'
;MDFTDKVRRNPNHELRRSATRFLFDFADDLQHDPATIARAEAVKEQLMARDEITNAAATAWKTLKRLVLEGVDDPSSALRTRITDTVIRIGESLRDDAELRDKVDNWIVRAAQHLVSQYGVEITAIITDTIERWDAEEASRRIELHVGRDLQFIRINGTVVGALAGLAIYTVAQLLF
;
A
#
# COMPACT_ATOMS: atom_id res chain seq x y z
N MET A 1 -24.52 38.65 6.30
CA MET A 1 -23.38 37.77 6.69
C MET A 1 -23.82 36.43 7.29
N ASP A 2 -25.11 36.04 7.23
CA ASP A 2 -25.65 34.89 7.97
C ASP A 2 -25.69 33.57 7.15
N PHE A 3 -25.69 33.64 5.81
CA PHE A 3 -25.81 32.48 4.92
C PHE A 3 -24.53 31.62 4.88
N THR A 4 -23.36 32.24 4.74
CA THR A 4 -22.07 31.53 4.65
C THR A 4 -21.71 30.79 5.94
N ASP A 5 -22.15 31.32 7.10
CA ASP A 5 -21.91 30.71 8.41
C ASP A 5 -22.85 29.51 8.67
N LYS A 6 -24.08 29.55 8.15
CA LYS A 6 -25.05 28.45 8.18
C LYS A 6 -24.60 27.25 7.32
N VAL A 7 -24.01 27.50 6.16
CA VAL A 7 -23.41 26.46 5.30
C VAL A 7 -22.21 25.81 5.99
N ARG A 8 -21.40 26.61 6.70
CA ARG A 8 -20.20 26.12 7.42
C ARG A 8 -20.54 25.22 8.61
N ARG A 9 -21.57 25.56 9.39
CA ARG A 9 -21.93 24.84 10.62
C ARG A 9 -22.85 23.64 10.41
N ASN A 10 -23.51 23.51 9.26
CA ASN A 10 -24.40 22.39 8.98
C ASN A 10 -23.80 21.43 7.92
N PRO A 11 -23.28 20.26 8.31
CA PRO A 11 -22.77 19.25 7.39
C PRO A 11 -23.82 18.77 6.37
N ASN A 12 -25.10 18.81 6.76
CA ASN A 12 -26.24 18.36 5.99
C ASN A 12 -26.95 19.48 5.21
N HIS A 13 -26.32 20.64 5.06
CA HIS A 13 -26.90 21.78 4.36
C HIS A 13 -27.24 21.41 2.90
N GLU A 14 -28.44 21.76 2.43
CA GLU A 14 -28.90 21.45 1.06
C GLU A 14 -27.92 21.92 -0.01
N LEU A 15 -27.36 23.12 0.16
CA LEU A 15 -26.31 23.67 -0.71
C LEU A 15 -25.04 22.78 -0.80
N ARG A 16 -24.61 22.15 0.31
CA ARG A 16 -23.47 21.21 0.26
C ARG A 16 -23.86 19.96 -0.48
N ARG A 17 -25.05 19.41 -0.23
CA ARG A 17 -25.52 18.20 -0.93
C ARG A 17 -25.70 18.43 -2.43
N SER A 18 -26.26 19.57 -2.82
CA SER A 18 -26.44 19.92 -4.24
C SER A 18 -25.10 20.15 -4.92
N ALA A 19 -24.15 20.83 -4.26
CA ALA A 19 -22.80 21.01 -4.78
C ALA A 19 -22.04 19.67 -4.89
N THR A 20 -22.14 18.80 -3.88
CA THR A 20 -21.53 17.47 -3.91
C THR A 20 -22.13 16.61 -5.02
N ARG A 21 -23.45 16.59 -5.17
CA ARG A 21 -24.12 15.86 -6.25
C ARG A 21 -23.68 16.37 -7.62
N PHE A 22 -23.70 17.70 -7.82
CA PHE A 22 -23.19 18.32 -9.03
C PHE A 22 -21.73 17.94 -9.33
N LEU A 23 -20.86 17.89 -8.32
CA LEU A 23 -19.47 17.47 -8.50
C LEU A 23 -19.34 16.00 -8.91
N PHE A 24 -20.18 15.12 -8.38
CA PHE A 24 -20.19 13.70 -8.76
C PHE A 24 -20.75 13.50 -10.18
N ASP A 25 -21.87 14.15 -10.50
CA ASP A 25 -22.48 14.09 -11.83
C ASP A 25 -21.51 14.66 -12.88
N PHE A 26 -20.87 15.79 -12.58
CA PHE A 26 -19.85 16.38 -13.46
C PHE A 26 -18.62 15.47 -13.62
N ALA A 27 -18.19 14.78 -12.56
CA ALA A 27 -17.08 13.83 -12.65
C ALA A 27 -17.42 12.58 -13.47
N ASP A 28 -18.68 12.14 -13.44
CA ASP A 28 -19.18 11.05 -14.27
C ASP A 28 -19.28 11.48 -15.75
N ASP A 29 -19.84 12.68 -16.01
CA ASP A 29 -19.91 13.27 -17.34
C ASP A 29 -18.52 13.48 -17.95
N LEU A 30 -17.52 13.86 -17.14
CA LEU A 30 -16.13 14.00 -17.62
C LEU A 30 -15.49 12.67 -18.04
N GLN A 31 -16.05 11.53 -17.64
CA GLN A 31 -15.53 10.20 -17.99
C GLN A 31 -16.32 9.56 -19.13
N HIS A 32 -17.62 9.87 -19.24
CA HIS A 32 -18.54 9.15 -20.11
C HIS A 32 -19.21 10.02 -21.19
N ASP A 33 -19.24 11.35 -21.04
CA ASP A 33 -19.83 12.26 -22.03
C ASP A 33 -18.75 12.91 -22.93
N PRO A 34 -18.71 12.56 -24.24
CA PRO A 34 -17.76 13.13 -25.19
C PRO A 34 -17.83 14.65 -25.31
N ALA A 35 -19.02 15.26 -25.15
CA ALA A 35 -19.19 16.70 -25.28
C ALA A 35 -18.59 17.45 -24.07
N THR A 36 -18.76 16.91 -22.87
CA THR A 36 -18.16 17.43 -21.63
C THR A 36 -16.64 17.26 -21.63
N ILE A 37 -16.14 16.10 -22.08
CA ILE A 37 -14.70 15.86 -22.26
C ILE A 37 -14.09 16.89 -23.23
N ALA A 38 -14.69 17.09 -24.39
CA ALA A 38 -14.19 18.03 -25.39
C ALA A 38 -14.18 19.48 -24.87
N ARG A 39 -15.19 19.89 -24.08
CA ARG A 39 -15.21 21.20 -23.43
C ARG A 39 -14.12 21.33 -22.37
N ALA A 40 -13.90 20.31 -21.56
CA ALA A 40 -12.85 20.31 -20.54
C ALA A 40 -11.46 20.41 -21.18
N GLU A 41 -11.22 19.67 -22.26
CA GLU A 41 -9.98 19.73 -23.04
C GLU A 41 -9.75 21.09 -23.69
N ALA A 42 -10.79 21.70 -24.28
CA ALA A 42 -10.69 23.04 -24.86
C ALA A 42 -10.37 24.13 -23.82
N VAL A 43 -10.93 24.00 -22.60
CA VAL A 43 -10.61 24.90 -21.48
C VAL A 43 -9.18 24.67 -21.00
N LYS A 44 -8.73 23.40 -20.92
CA LYS A 44 -7.35 23.04 -20.58
C LYS A 44 -6.36 23.65 -21.55
N GLU A 45 -6.59 23.51 -22.86
CA GLU A 45 -5.75 24.11 -23.90
C GLU A 45 -5.71 25.63 -23.80
N GLN A 46 -6.85 26.30 -23.62
CA GLN A 46 -6.89 27.76 -23.48
C GLN A 46 -6.14 28.29 -22.26
N LEU A 47 -6.15 27.53 -21.16
CA LEU A 47 -5.41 27.87 -19.95
C LEU A 47 -3.90 27.62 -20.11
N MET A 48 -3.52 26.51 -20.76
CA MET A 48 -2.13 26.14 -21.02
C MET A 48 -1.46 26.99 -22.10
N ALA A 49 -2.24 27.56 -23.02
CA ALA A 49 -1.74 28.46 -24.07
C ALA A 49 -1.23 29.81 -23.54
N ARG A 50 -1.45 30.12 -22.25
CA ARG A 50 -0.98 31.36 -21.62
C ARG A 50 0.26 31.06 -20.78
N ASP A 51 1.42 31.49 -21.26
CA ASP A 51 2.70 31.31 -20.56
C ASP A 51 2.69 31.86 -19.13
N GLU A 52 1.93 32.94 -18.88
CA GLU A 52 1.79 33.51 -17.54
C GLU A 52 1.06 32.57 -16.57
N ILE A 53 0.05 31.83 -17.04
CA ILE A 53 -0.73 30.89 -16.22
C ILE A 53 0.13 29.65 -15.91
N THR A 54 0.83 29.12 -16.91
CA THR A 54 1.70 27.95 -16.75
C THR A 54 2.84 28.26 -15.77
N ASN A 55 3.45 29.45 -15.87
CA ASN A 55 4.50 29.89 -14.93
C ASN A 55 3.96 30.15 -13.51
N ALA A 56 2.78 30.76 -13.38
CA ALA A 56 2.13 30.97 -12.10
C ALA A 56 1.77 29.63 -11.43
N ALA A 57 1.22 28.68 -12.18
CA ALA A 57 0.90 27.34 -11.69
C ALA A 57 2.16 26.56 -11.27
N ALA A 58 3.23 26.61 -12.06
CA ALA A 58 4.51 25.98 -11.72
C ALA A 58 5.13 26.60 -10.44
N THR A 59 5.00 27.91 -10.27
CA THR A 59 5.48 28.61 -9.06
C THR A 59 4.64 28.26 -7.84
N ALA A 60 3.32 28.25 -7.96
CA ALA A 60 2.41 27.83 -6.90
C ALA A 60 2.67 26.37 -6.49
N TRP A 61 2.92 25.49 -7.47
CA TRP A 61 3.26 24.10 -7.22
C TRP A 61 4.59 23.94 -6.48
N LYS A 62 5.63 24.68 -6.87
CA LYS A 62 6.91 24.71 -6.15
C LYS A 62 6.75 25.20 -4.71
N THR A 63 5.98 26.26 -4.49
CA THR A 63 5.72 26.78 -3.15
C THR A 63 4.92 25.78 -2.32
N LEU A 64 3.89 25.16 -2.87
CA LEU A 64 3.12 24.12 -2.20
C LEU A 64 4.01 22.93 -1.82
N LYS A 65 4.80 22.42 -2.76
CA LYS A 65 5.75 21.33 -2.52
C LYS A 65 6.73 21.68 -1.41
N ARG A 66 7.26 22.91 -1.42
CA ARG A 66 8.16 23.40 -0.37
C ARG A 66 7.47 23.43 0.99
N LEU A 67 6.28 24.01 1.09
CA LEU A 67 5.50 24.07 2.33
C LEU A 67 5.14 22.66 2.86
N VAL A 68 4.86 21.71 1.96
CA VAL A 68 4.59 20.32 2.33
C VAL A 68 5.85 19.64 2.86
N LEU A 69 6.99 19.78 2.18
CA LEU A 69 8.26 19.18 2.62
C LEU A 69 8.74 19.80 3.94
N GLU A 70 8.71 21.13 4.06
CA GLU A 70 9.03 21.85 5.30
C GLU A 70 8.07 21.46 6.43
N GLY A 71 6.78 21.27 6.12
CA GLY A 71 5.77 20.85 7.09
C GLY A 71 5.85 19.37 7.51
N VAL A 72 6.53 18.53 6.74
CA VAL A 72 6.83 17.12 7.07
C VAL A 72 8.07 17.03 7.96
N ASP A 73 9.07 17.87 7.73
CA ASP A 73 10.31 17.89 8.51
C ASP A 73 10.17 18.59 9.87
N ASP A 74 9.18 19.45 10.07
CA ASP A 74 8.90 20.07 11.39
C ASP A 74 7.95 19.21 12.26
N PRO A 75 8.44 18.62 13.37
CA PRO A 75 7.64 17.78 14.26
C PRO A 75 6.50 18.53 14.97
N SER A 76 6.58 19.86 15.06
CA SER A 76 5.63 20.75 15.75
C SER A 76 4.58 21.38 14.83
N SER A 77 4.66 21.10 13.53
CA SER A 77 3.75 21.63 12.52
C SER A 77 2.29 21.28 12.83
N ALA A 78 1.44 22.31 12.92
CA ALA A 78 -0.01 22.14 13.07
C ALA A 78 -0.63 21.27 11.96
N LEU A 79 0.02 21.20 10.79
CA LEU A 79 -0.36 20.30 9.70
C LEU A 79 -0.12 18.84 10.09
N ARG A 80 1.06 18.51 10.63
CA ARG A 80 1.40 17.15 11.07
C ARG A 80 0.48 16.67 12.18
N THR A 81 0.18 17.51 13.16
CA THR A 81 -0.77 17.18 14.24
C THR A 81 -2.17 16.94 13.68
N ARG A 82 -2.68 17.80 12.79
CA ARG A 82 -3.99 17.60 12.16
C ARG A 82 -4.06 16.36 11.29
N ILE A 83 -3.00 16.06 10.54
CA ILE A 83 -2.91 14.83 9.75
C ILE A 83 -2.93 13.63 10.68
N THR A 84 -2.12 13.64 11.74
CA THR A 84 -2.05 12.56 12.74
C THR A 84 -3.42 12.33 13.38
N ASP A 85 -4.09 13.37 13.86
CA ASP A 85 -5.43 13.27 14.45
C ASP A 85 -6.45 12.72 13.45
N THR A 86 -6.32 13.09 12.17
CA THR A 86 -7.23 12.62 11.12
C THR A 86 -6.98 11.16 10.80
N VAL A 87 -5.72 10.74 10.71
CA VAL A 87 -5.33 9.33 10.52
C VAL A 87 -5.81 8.48 11.69
N ILE A 88 -5.63 8.95 12.93
CA ILE A 88 -6.12 8.26 14.13
C ILE A 88 -7.64 8.11 14.06
N ARG A 89 -8.39 9.20 13.80
CA ARG A 89 -9.86 9.14 13.67
C ARG A 89 -10.33 8.19 12.58
N ILE A 90 -9.64 8.16 11.45
CA ILE A 90 -9.94 7.20 10.37
C ILE A 90 -9.70 5.77 10.88
N GLY A 91 -8.58 5.51 11.55
CA GLY A 91 -8.27 4.21 12.14
C GLY A 91 -9.29 3.77 13.18
N GLU A 92 -9.73 4.67 14.06
CA GLU A 92 -10.80 4.42 15.02
C GLU A 92 -12.13 4.13 14.31
N SER A 93 -12.46 4.92 13.29
CA SER A 93 -13.68 4.68 12.50
C SER A 93 -13.65 3.33 11.80
N LEU A 94 -12.53 2.92 11.20
CA LEU A 94 -12.40 1.58 10.61
C LEU A 94 -12.47 0.46 11.67
N ARG A 95 -11.93 0.68 12.87
CA ARG A 95 -11.94 -0.30 13.96
C ARG A 95 -13.34 -0.46 14.57
N ASP A 96 -14.09 0.62 14.66
CA ASP A 96 -15.33 0.65 15.43
C ASP A 96 -16.58 0.50 14.54
N ASP A 97 -16.48 0.80 13.24
CA ASP A 97 -17.55 0.61 12.24
C ASP A 97 -17.24 -0.61 11.35
N ALA A 98 -18.07 -1.65 11.43
CA ALA A 98 -17.93 -2.85 10.62
C ALA A 98 -18.33 -2.63 9.14
N GLU A 99 -19.34 -1.79 8.88
CA GLU A 99 -19.82 -1.51 7.51
C GLU A 99 -18.77 -0.70 6.72
N LEU A 100 -18.13 0.28 7.38
CA LEU A 100 -17.02 1.03 6.79
C LEU A 100 -15.85 0.10 6.44
N ARG A 101 -15.52 -0.84 7.34
CA ARG A 101 -14.43 -1.80 7.17
C ARG A 101 -14.66 -2.71 5.97
N ASP A 102 -15.85 -3.28 5.86
CA ASP A 102 -16.23 -4.13 4.74
C ASP A 102 -16.19 -3.37 3.40
N LYS A 103 -16.58 -2.08 3.39
CA LYS A 103 -16.46 -1.24 2.20
C LYS A 103 -15.00 -1.01 1.80
N VAL A 104 -14.13 -0.71 2.76
CA VAL A 104 -12.70 -0.50 2.51
C VAL A 104 -12.03 -1.79 2.03
N ASP A 105 -12.30 -2.92 2.66
CA ASP A 105 -11.76 -4.23 2.25
C ASP A 105 -12.18 -4.57 0.82
N ASN A 106 -13.47 -4.42 0.49
CA ASN A 106 -13.95 -4.65 -0.87
C ASN A 106 -13.35 -3.69 -1.90
N TRP A 107 -13.00 -2.47 -1.50
CA TRP A 107 -12.32 -1.52 -2.37
C TRP A 107 -10.85 -1.92 -2.60
N ILE A 108 -10.14 -2.30 -1.53
CA ILE A 108 -8.75 -2.80 -1.60
C ILE A 108 -8.66 -4.03 -2.49
N VAL A 109 -9.57 -5.00 -2.30
CA VAL A 109 -9.63 -6.22 -3.12
C VAL A 109 -9.82 -5.88 -4.60
N ARG A 110 -10.75 -4.96 -4.92
CA ARG A 110 -10.99 -4.53 -6.31
C ARG A 110 -9.77 -3.81 -6.90
N ALA A 111 -9.13 -2.94 -6.13
CA ALA A 111 -7.91 -2.25 -6.57
C ALA A 111 -6.77 -3.25 -6.84
N ALA A 112 -6.57 -4.23 -5.96
CA ALA A 112 -5.57 -5.28 -6.14
C ALA A 112 -5.87 -6.14 -7.37
N GLN A 113 -7.13 -6.55 -7.56
CA GLN A 113 -7.56 -7.30 -8.75
C GLN A 113 -7.31 -6.51 -10.04
N HIS A 114 -7.62 -5.22 -10.04
CA HIS A 114 -7.37 -4.35 -11.19
C HIS A 114 -5.88 -4.23 -11.49
N LEU A 115 -5.04 -3.98 -10.47
CA LEU A 115 -3.59 -3.92 -10.62
C LEU A 115 -3.00 -5.22 -11.15
N VAL A 116 -3.42 -6.37 -10.62
CA VAL A 116 -2.97 -7.69 -11.10
C VAL A 116 -3.44 -7.94 -12.52
N SER A 117 -4.67 -7.57 -12.88
CA SER A 117 -5.19 -7.74 -14.24
C SER A 117 -4.44 -6.90 -15.27
N GLN A 118 -4.01 -5.69 -14.87
CA GLN A 118 -3.40 -4.73 -15.78
C GLN A 118 -1.88 -4.86 -15.85
N TYR A 119 -1.23 -5.21 -14.73
CA TYR A 119 0.24 -5.22 -14.60
C TYR A 119 0.81 -6.57 -14.16
N GLY A 120 -0.02 -7.59 -13.91
CA GLY A 120 0.45 -8.89 -13.39
C GLY A 120 1.48 -9.58 -14.29
N VAL A 121 1.37 -9.43 -15.60
CA VAL A 121 2.35 -9.94 -16.57
C VAL A 121 3.69 -9.21 -16.42
N GLU A 122 3.66 -7.89 -16.25
CA GLU A 122 4.84 -7.04 -16.13
C GLU A 122 5.55 -7.24 -14.77
N ILE A 123 4.78 -7.42 -13.68
CA ILE A 123 5.28 -7.78 -12.35
C ILE A 123 5.96 -9.15 -12.38
N THR A 124 5.37 -10.13 -13.07
CA THR A 124 5.96 -11.46 -13.20
C THR A 124 7.30 -11.40 -13.97
N ALA A 125 7.37 -10.59 -15.03
CA ALA A 125 8.62 -10.38 -15.76
C ALA A 125 9.71 -9.76 -14.88
N ILE A 126 9.39 -8.77 -14.05
CA ILE A 126 10.35 -8.14 -13.12
C ILE A 126 10.85 -9.13 -12.06
N ILE A 127 9.96 -9.97 -11.52
CA ILE A 127 10.34 -10.99 -10.54
C ILE A 127 11.29 -12.01 -11.17
N THR A 128 10.97 -12.48 -12.37
CA THR A 128 11.82 -13.41 -13.13
C THR A 128 13.20 -12.79 -13.40
N ASP A 129 13.24 -11.57 -13.94
CA ASP A 129 14.50 -10.83 -14.18
C ASP A 129 15.32 -10.63 -12.91
N THR A 130 14.66 -10.42 -11.76
CA THR A 130 15.33 -10.24 -10.48
C THR A 130 15.92 -11.54 -9.96
N ILE A 131 15.20 -12.66 -10.09
CA ILE A 131 15.68 -13.99 -9.69
C ILE A 131 16.79 -14.48 -10.62
N GLU A 132 16.70 -14.24 -11.93
CA GLU A 132 17.74 -14.60 -12.89
C GLU A 132 19.05 -13.82 -12.65
N ARG A 133 18.96 -12.62 -12.07
CA ARG A 133 20.12 -11.82 -11.64
C ARG A 133 20.68 -12.24 -10.28
N TRP A 134 20.01 -13.11 -9.53
CA TRP A 134 20.60 -13.71 -8.35
C TRP A 134 21.58 -14.78 -8.79
N ASP A 135 22.86 -14.59 -8.47
CA ASP A 135 23.89 -15.57 -8.74
C ASP A 135 23.58 -16.86 -7.98
N ALA A 136 23.14 -17.89 -8.72
CA ALA A 136 22.75 -19.19 -8.20
C ALA A 136 23.87 -19.82 -7.36
N GLU A 137 25.13 -19.48 -7.64
CA GLU A 137 26.29 -19.97 -6.93
C GLU A 137 26.40 -19.37 -5.52
N GLU A 138 26.04 -18.10 -5.34
CA GLU A 138 26.07 -17.44 -4.03
C GLU A 138 24.85 -17.79 -3.17
N ALA A 139 23.68 -17.97 -3.78
CA ALA A 139 22.49 -18.49 -3.10
C ALA A 139 22.71 -19.95 -2.62
N SER A 140 23.27 -20.81 -3.48
CA SER A 140 23.62 -22.18 -3.14
C SER A 140 24.63 -22.24 -1.99
N ARG A 141 25.70 -21.43 -2.05
CA ARG A 141 26.72 -21.38 -1.00
C ARG A 141 26.17 -20.87 0.34
N ARG A 142 25.25 -19.88 0.34
CA ARG A 142 24.59 -19.41 1.56
C ARG A 142 23.66 -20.45 2.16
N ILE A 143 22.94 -21.20 1.33
CA ILE A 143 22.08 -22.32 1.78
C ILE A 143 22.96 -23.46 2.34
N GLU A 144 24.05 -23.83 1.66
CA GLU A 144 24.97 -24.87 2.11
C GLU A 144 25.67 -24.52 3.44
N LEU A 145 26.11 -23.27 3.60
CA LEU A 145 26.70 -22.76 4.84
C LEU A 145 25.72 -22.77 6.03
N HIS A 146 24.42 -22.59 5.80
CA HIS A 146 23.40 -22.57 6.87
C HIS A 146 22.76 -23.95 7.12
N VAL A 147 22.70 -24.83 6.12
CA VAL A 147 22.05 -26.15 6.22
C VAL A 147 23.03 -27.26 6.64
N GLY A 148 24.34 -27.09 6.43
CA GLY A 148 25.35 -28.10 6.71
C GLY A 148 25.41 -28.59 8.18
N ARG A 149 25.15 -27.71 9.14
CA ARG A 149 25.13 -28.05 10.59
C ARG A 149 23.92 -28.91 10.97
N ASP A 150 22.76 -28.63 10.38
CA ASP A 150 21.50 -29.29 10.75
C ASP A 150 21.44 -30.73 10.21
N LEU A 151 22.02 -30.99 9.04
CA LEU A 151 22.15 -32.35 8.50
C LEU A 151 23.08 -33.24 9.34
N GLN A 152 24.06 -32.66 10.03
CA GLN A 152 24.95 -33.42 10.92
C GLN A 152 24.23 -33.89 12.19
N PHE A 153 23.28 -33.12 12.72
CA PHE A 153 22.51 -33.53 13.89
C PHE A 153 21.68 -34.80 13.64
N ILE A 154 21.13 -34.97 12.44
CA ILE A 154 20.44 -36.22 12.07
C ILE A 154 21.41 -37.41 12.13
N ARG A 155 22.64 -37.25 11.62
CA ARG A 155 23.66 -38.30 11.63
C ARG A 155 24.13 -38.65 13.04
N ILE A 156 24.37 -37.64 13.88
CA ILE A 156 24.78 -37.83 15.28
C ILE A 156 23.65 -38.49 16.08
N ASN A 157 22.41 -38.03 15.93
CA ASN A 157 21.27 -38.65 16.61
C ASN A 157 21.09 -40.12 16.18
N GLY A 158 21.30 -40.42 14.90
CA GLY A 158 21.25 -41.79 14.38
C GLY A 158 22.30 -42.72 15.01
N THR A 159 23.55 -42.27 15.16
CA THR A 159 24.61 -43.09 15.77
C THR A 159 24.43 -43.26 17.28
N VAL A 160 23.97 -42.21 17.98
CA VAL A 160 23.70 -42.26 19.43
C VAL A 160 22.55 -43.22 19.73
N VAL A 161 21.42 -43.10 19.02
CA VAL A 161 20.27 -44.00 19.21
C VAL A 161 20.63 -45.44 18.85
N GLY A 162 21.36 -45.65 17.75
CA GLY A 162 21.83 -46.98 17.34
C GLY A 162 22.75 -47.63 18.37
N ALA A 163 23.69 -46.87 18.95
CA ALA A 163 24.58 -47.37 19.99
C ALA A 163 23.83 -47.73 21.29
N LEU A 164 22.87 -46.91 21.72
CA LEU A 164 22.05 -47.18 22.90
C LEU A 164 21.14 -48.40 22.70
N ALA A 165 20.51 -48.53 21.53
CA ALA A 165 19.71 -49.70 21.20
C ALA A 165 20.55 -50.98 21.15
N GLY A 166 21.73 -50.93 20.52
CA GLY A 166 22.67 -52.05 20.48
C GLY A 166 23.14 -52.47 21.87
N LEU A 167 23.49 -51.50 22.73
CA LEU A 167 23.87 -51.77 24.11
C LEU A 167 22.72 -52.42 24.89
N ALA A 168 21.50 -51.90 24.77
CA ALA A 168 20.33 -52.44 25.45
C ALA A 168 20.04 -53.89 25.01
N ILE A 169 20.09 -54.18 23.70
CA ILE A 169 19.92 -55.54 23.17
C ILE A 169 21.00 -56.47 23.71
N TYR A 170 22.26 -56.04 23.69
CA TYR A 170 23.39 -56.82 24.18
C TYR A 170 23.25 -57.14 25.68
N THR A 171 22.88 -56.15 26.51
CA THR A 171 22.67 -56.34 27.95
C THR A 171 21.52 -57.29 28.24
N VAL A 172 20.39 -57.19 27.51
CA VAL A 172 19.25 -58.10 27.66
C VAL A 172 19.63 -59.52 27.25
N ALA A 173 20.36 -59.68 26.14
CA ALA A 173 20.85 -60.99 25.70
C ALA A 173 21.76 -61.63 26.76
N GLN A 174 22.67 -60.87 27.36
CA GLN A 174 23.61 -61.36 28.38
C GLN A 174 22.95 -61.67 29.73
N LEU A 175 21.77 -61.11 30.03
CA LEU A 175 21.04 -61.38 31.27
C LEU A 175 20.06 -62.55 31.15
N LEU A 176 19.64 -62.88 29.92
CA LEU A 176 18.69 -63.97 29.66
C LEU A 176 19.36 -65.29 29.24
N PHE A 177 20.63 -65.26 28.84
CA PHE A 177 21.45 -66.42 28.46
C PHE A 177 22.72 -66.47 29.31
#